data_AF-W7D8J3-F1
#
_entry.id   AF-W7D8J3-F1
#
_cell.length_a   1.000
_cell.length_b   1.000
_cell.length_c   1.000
_cell.angle_alpha   90.00
_cell.angle_beta   90.00
_cell.angle_gamma   90.00
#
_symmetry.space_group_name_H-M   'P 1'
#
loop_
_entity.id
_entity.type
_entity.pdbx_description
1 polymer ?
#
loop_
_entity_poly.entity_id
_entity_poly.type
_entity_poly.pdbx_seq_one_letter_code
_entity_poly.pdbx_strand_id
1 'polypeptide(L)'
;MRFIFAYLTVFIFGILAVIGMEAIMYGEMTYQLVFAAILFAAPLILVGTTIAEMFYGFSQNATAKRFILWGFVFGVAATVVITSILQLVSTLMIITISLLGGLISAFLSWVFFVIRGGHKESGKAATKTSTK
;
A
#
# COMPACT_ATOMS: atom_id res chain seq x y z
N MET A 1 -11.36 13.62 8.16
CA MET A 1 -10.15 14.43 7.87
C MET A 1 -8.86 13.59 7.84
N ARG A 2 -8.34 13.08 8.98
CA ARG A 2 -7.04 12.33 8.99
C ARG A 2 -6.96 11.13 8.04
N PHE A 3 -8.06 10.39 7.87
CA PHE A 3 -8.15 9.30 6.89
C PHE A 3 -7.94 9.78 5.44
N ILE A 4 -8.60 10.88 5.05
CA ILE A 4 -8.50 11.45 3.70
C ILE A 4 -7.05 11.89 3.44
N PHE A 5 -6.39 12.52 4.42
CA PHE A 5 -4.98 12.88 4.31
C PHE A 5 -4.07 11.66 4.18
N ALA A 6 -4.21 10.66 5.05
CA ALA A 6 -3.42 9.42 4.97
C ALA A 6 -3.62 8.72 3.61
N TYR A 7 -4.86 8.67 3.14
CA TYR A 7 -5.22 8.12 1.85
C TYR A 7 -4.56 8.88 0.71
N LEU A 8 -4.70 10.22 0.66
CA LEU A 8 -4.15 11.05 -0.43
C LEU A 8 -2.61 10.98 -0.47
N THR A 9 -1.97 10.99 0.70
CA THR A 9 -0.51 10.87 0.81
C THR A 9 -0.03 9.53 0.28
N VAL A 10 -0.64 8.43 0.71
CA VAL A 10 -0.28 7.09 0.23
C VAL A 10 -0.61 6.93 -1.25
N PHE A 11 -1.69 7.57 -1.73
CA PHE A 11 -2.06 7.63 -3.14
C PHE A 11 -0.96 8.24 -4.01
N ILE A 12 -0.50 9.44 -3.65
CA ILE A 12 0.57 10.12 -4.39
C ILE A 12 1.87 9.31 -4.33
N PHE A 13 2.27 8.83 -3.16
CA PHE A 13 3.50 8.03 -3.04
C PHE A 13 3.40 6.67 -3.74
N GLY A 14 2.21 6.08 -3.81
CA GLY A 14 1.98 4.85 -4.58
C GLY A 14 2.10 5.06 -6.07
N ILE A 15 1.58 6.17 -6.61
CA ILE A 15 1.80 6.53 -8.03
C ILE A 15 3.31 6.66 -8.30
N LEU A 16 4.02 7.41 -7.46
CA LEU A 16 5.48 7.60 -7.60
C LEU A 16 6.24 6.27 -7.49
N ALA A 17 5.79 5.37 -6.61
CA ALA A 17 6.37 4.04 -6.46
C ALA A 17 6.20 3.19 -7.73
N VAL A 18 4.99 3.14 -8.29
CA VAL A 18 4.72 2.37 -9.52
C VAL A 18 5.49 2.95 -10.69
N ILE A 19 5.51 4.28 -10.82
CA ILE A 19 6.36 5.00 -11.79
C ILE A 19 7.84 4.61 -11.63
N GLY A 20 8.34 4.59 -10.40
CA GLY A 20 9.72 4.20 -10.11
C GLY A 20 10.02 2.74 -10.49
N MET A 21 9.07 1.83 -10.23
CA MET A 21 9.22 0.43 -10.65
C MET A 21 9.20 0.29 -12.18
N GLU A 22 8.30 0.99 -12.87
CA GLU A 22 8.24 0.99 -14.33
C GLU A 22 9.52 1.57 -14.95
N ALA A 23 10.07 2.64 -14.39
CA ALA A 23 11.35 3.19 -14.84
C ALA A 23 12.49 2.18 -14.71
N ILE A 24 12.52 1.37 -13.63
CA ILE A 24 13.50 0.29 -13.46
C ILE A 24 13.28 -0.84 -14.50
N MET A 25 12.03 -1.15 -14.83
CA MET A 25 11.68 -2.23 -15.75
C MET A 25 11.94 -1.91 -17.21
N TYR A 26 11.62 -0.68 -17.63
CA TYR A 26 11.55 -0.32 -19.06
C TYR A 26 12.56 0.74 -19.47
N GLY A 27 13.20 1.43 -18.51
CA GLY A 27 14.15 2.52 -18.77
C GLY A 27 13.49 3.81 -19.27
N GLU A 28 12.70 3.73 -20.34
CA GLU A 28 11.99 4.87 -20.91
C GLU A 28 10.57 5.03 -20.34
N MET A 29 10.34 6.19 -19.73
CA MET A 29 9.04 6.59 -19.20
C MET A 29 8.14 7.13 -20.32
N THR A 30 7.25 6.27 -20.84
CA THR A 30 6.21 6.71 -21.79
C THR A 30 4.99 7.25 -21.07
N TYR A 31 4.21 8.13 -21.73
CA TYR A 31 2.94 8.61 -21.17
C TYR A 31 1.97 7.47 -20.86
N GLN A 32 2.00 6.37 -21.61
CA GLN A 32 1.15 5.20 -21.38
C GLN A 32 1.49 4.50 -20.08
N LEU A 33 2.78 4.35 -19.77
CA LEU A 33 3.25 3.78 -18.50
C LEU A 33 2.82 4.64 -17.31
N VAL A 34 2.98 5.96 -17.41
CA VAL A 34 2.52 6.89 -16.36
C VAL A 34 1.00 6.78 -16.12
N PHE A 35 0.19 6.68 -17.18
CA PHE A 35 -1.25 6.47 -17.04
C PHE A 35 -1.60 5.10 -16.44
N ALA A 36 -0.88 4.04 -16.84
CA ALA A 36 -1.02 2.71 -16.26
C ALA A 36 -0.70 2.72 -14.76
N ALA A 37 0.39 3.39 -14.36
CA ALA A 37 0.79 3.54 -12.98
C ALA A 37 -0.30 4.19 -12.11
N ILE A 38 -0.96 5.24 -12.62
CA ILE A 38 -2.09 5.90 -11.95
C ILE A 38 -3.28 4.94 -11.82
N LEU A 39 -3.62 4.23 -12.90
CA LEU A 39 -4.71 3.26 -12.95
C LEU A 39 -4.49 2.08 -11.99
N PHE A 40 -3.25 1.63 -11.81
CA PHE A 40 -2.91 0.53 -10.89
C PHE A 40 -2.79 0.99 -9.44
N ALA A 41 -2.29 2.20 -9.18
CA ALA A 41 -2.15 2.75 -7.83
C ALA A 41 -3.50 2.93 -7.12
N ALA A 42 -4.55 3.34 -7.85
CA ALA A 42 -5.88 3.57 -7.28
C ALA A 42 -6.49 2.32 -6.61
N PRO A 43 -6.66 1.17 -7.29
CA PRO A 43 -7.21 -0.04 -6.69
C PRO A 43 -6.28 -0.66 -5.65
N LEU A 44 -4.94 -0.61 -5.84
CA LEU A 44 -3.97 -1.04 -4.83
C LEU A 44 -4.21 -0.33 -3.49
N ILE A 45 -4.42 0.98 -3.54
CA ILE A 45 -4.55 1.80 -2.34
C ILE A 45 -5.96 1.73 -1.80
N LEU A 46 -6.98 1.68 -2.65
CA LEU A 46 -8.36 1.54 -2.21
C LEU A 46 -8.59 0.18 -1.54
N VAL A 47 -8.09 -0.92 -2.11
CA VAL A 47 -8.18 -2.25 -1.50
C VAL A 47 -7.31 -2.33 -0.24
N GLY A 48 -6.07 -1.83 -0.27
CA GLY A 48 -5.18 -1.80 0.89
C GLY A 48 -5.75 -0.97 2.06
N THR A 49 -6.36 0.18 1.76
CA THR A 49 -7.00 1.04 2.77
C THR A 49 -8.34 0.50 3.26
N THR A 50 -9.08 -0.26 2.43
CA THR A 50 -10.33 -0.92 2.84
C THR A 50 -10.05 -2.15 3.71
N ILE A 51 -9.03 -2.95 3.38
CA ILE A 51 -8.53 -4.03 4.24
C ILE A 51 -8.06 -3.42 5.57
N ALA A 52 -7.28 -2.34 5.52
CA ALA A 52 -6.91 -1.59 6.71
C ALA A 52 -8.13 -1.12 7.50
N GLU A 53 -9.18 -0.64 6.85
CA GLU A 53 -10.38 -0.16 7.53
C GLU A 53 -11.21 -1.29 8.13
N MET A 54 -11.33 -2.46 7.47
CA MET A 54 -11.95 -3.65 8.05
C MET A 54 -11.19 -4.16 9.28
N PHE A 55 -9.86 -4.13 9.26
CA PHE A 55 -9.04 -4.53 10.42
C PHE A 55 -8.95 -3.45 11.52
N TYR A 56 -9.18 -2.16 11.24
CA TYR A 56 -9.00 -1.06 12.22
C TYR A 56 -10.32 -0.46 12.73
N GLY A 57 -11.34 -0.38 11.87
CA GLY A 57 -12.67 0.08 12.22
C GLY A 57 -13.42 -0.92 13.12
N PHE A 58 -13.05 -2.20 13.04
CA PHE A 58 -13.71 -3.29 13.78
C PHE A 58 -12.84 -4.06 14.79
N SER A 59 -11.49 -3.99 14.74
CA SER A 59 -10.63 -4.78 15.64
C SER A 59 -9.76 -3.93 16.55
N GLN A 60 -9.90 -4.11 17.86
CA GLN A 60 -9.04 -3.55 18.90
C GLN A 60 -7.59 -4.08 18.87
N ASN A 61 -7.27 -4.99 17.94
CA ASN A 61 -5.98 -5.68 17.84
C ASN A 61 -5.11 -5.22 16.66
N ALA A 62 -5.33 -4.00 16.19
CA ALA A 62 -4.52 -3.36 15.17
C ALA A 62 -3.09 -3.09 15.70
N THR A 63 -2.10 -3.79 15.12
CA THR A 63 -0.67 -3.61 15.45
C THR A 63 0.10 -3.22 14.19
N ALA A 64 1.08 -2.33 14.32
CA ALA A 64 1.95 -1.90 13.23
C ALA A 64 2.59 -3.08 12.46
N LYS A 65 3.03 -4.13 13.19
CA LYS A 65 3.62 -5.35 12.58
C LYS A 65 2.67 -6.04 11.61
N ARG A 66 1.40 -6.24 12.01
CA ARG A 66 0.38 -6.83 11.14
C ARG A 66 0.11 -5.95 9.92
N PHE A 67 0.14 -4.64 10.08
CA PHE A 67 -0.10 -3.71 9.00
C PHE A 67 0.99 -3.76 7.92
N ILE A 68 2.25 -3.77 8.36
CA ILE A 68 3.42 -3.92 7.49
C ILE A 68 3.36 -5.27 6.77
N LEU A 69 3.03 -6.35 7.49
CA LEU A 69 2.95 -7.70 6.92
C LEU A 69 1.85 -7.81 5.85
N TRP A 70 0.64 -7.33 6.15
CA TRP A 70 -0.46 -7.34 5.18
C TRP A 70 -0.19 -6.43 3.99
N GLY A 71 0.43 -5.26 4.22
CA GLY A 71 0.92 -4.39 3.16
C GLY A 71 1.92 -5.09 2.24
N PHE A 72 2.87 -5.83 2.81
CA PHE A 72 3.84 -6.61 2.06
C PHE A 72 3.17 -7.71 1.21
N VAL A 73 2.34 -8.56 1.83
CA VAL A 73 1.68 -9.68 1.14
C VAL A 73 0.78 -9.18 0.02
N PHE A 74 0.01 -8.12 0.29
CA PHE A 74 -0.85 -7.51 -0.72
C PHE A 74 -0.03 -6.89 -1.86
N GLY A 75 1.07 -6.19 -1.55
CA GLY A 75 1.98 -5.64 -2.55
C GLY A 75 2.57 -6.72 -3.47
N VAL A 76 3.09 -7.81 -2.88
CA VAL A 76 3.61 -8.95 -3.65
C VAL A 76 2.53 -9.53 -4.56
N ALA A 77 1.35 -9.83 -4.02
CA ALA A 77 0.26 -10.44 -4.77
C ALA A 77 -0.21 -9.54 -5.92
N ALA A 78 -0.39 -8.24 -5.66
CA ALA A 78 -0.79 -7.28 -6.68
C ALA A 78 0.26 -7.13 -7.78
N THR A 79 1.54 -7.03 -7.42
CA THR A 79 2.62 -6.95 -8.41
C THR A 79 2.72 -8.21 -9.26
N VAL A 80 2.54 -9.41 -8.68
CA VAL A 80 2.48 -10.68 -9.43
C VAL A 80 1.31 -10.65 -10.42
N VAL A 81 0.11 -10.23 -10.00
CA VAL A 81 -1.07 -10.17 -10.87
C VAL A 81 -0.84 -9.18 -12.03
N ILE A 82 -0.35 -7.98 -11.74
CA ILE A 82 -0.11 -6.93 -12.75
C ILE A 82 0.95 -7.40 -13.75
N THR A 83 2.09 -7.91 -13.27
CA THR A 83 3.17 -8.41 -14.15
C THR A 83 2.73 -9.62 -14.98
N SER A 84 1.86 -10.48 -14.45
CA SER A 84 1.28 -11.61 -15.19
C SER A 84 0.34 -11.15 -16.31
N ILE A 85 -0.47 -10.10 -16.07
CA ILE A 85 -1.35 -9.52 -17.09
C ILE A 85 -0.53 -8.86 -18.20
N LEU A 86 0.53 -8.15 -17.82
CA LEU A 86 1.40 -7.46 -18.77
C LEU A 86 2.33 -8.41 -19.55
N GLN A 87 2.32 -9.71 -19.25
CA GLN A 87 3.16 -10.75 -19.88
C GLN A 87 4.65 -10.39 -19.90
N LEU A 88 5.15 -9.80 -18.81
CA LEU A 88 6.49 -9.24 -18.77
C LEU A 88 7.55 -10.25 -18.33
N VAL A 89 8.48 -10.49 -19.25
CA VAL A 89 9.91 -10.84 -19.04
C VAL A 89 10.17 -12.09 -18.17
N SER A 90 11.42 -12.51 -18.08
CA SER A 90 11.86 -13.74 -17.41
C SER A 90 11.33 -13.87 -15.98
N THR A 91 11.10 -15.11 -15.55
CA THR A 91 10.63 -15.45 -14.19
C THR A 91 11.44 -14.78 -13.09
N LEU A 92 12.74 -14.56 -13.33
CA LEU A 92 13.65 -13.94 -12.38
C LEU A 92 13.31 -12.46 -12.14
N MET A 93 12.94 -11.73 -13.20
CA MET A 93 12.52 -10.32 -13.12
C MET A 93 11.18 -10.18 -12.37
N ILE A 94 10.23 -11.09 -12.62
CA ILE A 94 8.93 -11.11 -11.91
C ILE A 94 9.16 -11.26 -10.40
N ILE A 95 10.06 -12.16 -9.98
CA ILE A 95 10.35 -12.40 -8.56
C ILE A 95 10.95 -11.15 -7.92
N THR A 96 11.96 -10.53 -8.52
CA THR A 96 12.62 -9.34 -7.95
C THR A 96 11.67 -8.15 -7.84
N ILE A 97 10.88 -7.88 -8.88
CA ILE A 97 9.95 -6.75 -8.87
C ILE A 97 8.78 -7.01 -7.92
N SER A 98 8.32 -8.25 -7.80
CA SER A 98 7.27 -8.59 -6.82
C SER A 98 7.73 -8.38 -5.38
N LEU A 99 8.98 -8.76 -5.07
CA LEU A 99 9.58 -8.48 -3.76
C LEU A 99 9.73 -6.97 -3.52
N LEU A 100 10.16 -6.21 -4.53
CA LEU A 100 10.29 -4.76 -4.46
C LEU A 100 8.92 -4.10 -4.23
N GLY A 101 7.90 -4.49 -4.98
CA GLY A 101 6.52 -4.01 -4.83
C GLY A 101 5.94 -4.35 -3.46
N GLY A 102 6.27 -5.53 -2.92
CA GLY A 102 5.98 -5.90 -1.53
C GLY A 102 6.62 -4.95 -0.52
N LEU A 103 7.93 -4.70 -0.63
CA LEU A 103 8.66 -3.80 0.29
C LEU A 103 8.11 -2.37 0.25
N ILE A 104 7.83 -1.85 -0.94
CA ILE A 104 7.25 -0.52 -1.09
C ILE A 104 5.84 -0.46 -0.48
N SER A 105 5.01 -1.46 -0.74
CA SER A 105 3.65 -1.53 -0.16
C SER A 105 3.69 -1.66 1.36
N ALA A 106 4.68 -2.35 1.91
CA ALA A 106 4.91 -2.46 3.35
C ALA A 106 5.26 -1.09 3.96
N PHE A 107 6.14 -0.33 3.30
CA PHE A 107 6.51 1.03 3.71
C PHE A 107 5.32 2.00 3.63
N LEU A 108 4.57 1.97 2.52
CA LEU A 108 3.37 2.79 2.34
C LEU A 108 2.31 2.47 3.39
N SER A 109 2.12 1.19 3.72
CA SER A 109 1.23 0.76 4.79
C SER A 109 1.69 1.32 6.13
N TRP A 110 2.99 1.25 6.45
CA TRP A 110 3.51 1.86 7.68
C TRP A 110 3.25 3.37 7.75
N VAL A 111 3.50 4.12 6.66
CA VAL A 111 3.21 5.55 6.59
C VAL A 111 1.72 5.82 6.82
N PHE A 112 0.83 5.06 6.18
CA PHE A 112 -0.61 5.18 6.38
C PHE A 112 -1.00 4.94 7.85
N PHE A 113 -0.45 3.91 8.50
CA PHE A 113 -0.68 3.60 9.91
C PHE A 113 -0.29 4.75 10.83
N VAL A 114 0.88 5.35 10.59
CA VAL A 114 1.40 6.47 11.38
C VAL A 114 0.51 7.70 11.23
N ILE A 115 0.16 8.10 9.99
CA ILE A 115 -0.66 9.30 9.72
C ILE A 115 -2.10 9.11 10.24
N ARG A 116 -2.66 7.91 10.10
CA ARG A 116 -4.00 7.60 10.63
C ARG A 116 -4.02 7.58 12.16
N GLY A 117 -2.86 7.44 12.80
CA GLY A 117 -2.71 7.47 14.25
C GLY A 117 -3.03 6.14 14.92
N GLY A 118 -2.80 4.99 14.26
CA GLY A 118 -3.13 3.65 14.77
C GLY A 118 -2.40 3.20 16.05
N HIS A 119 -1.71 4.10 16.74
CA HIS A 119 -1.14 3.85 18.06
C HIS A 119 -2.26 3.70 19.10
N LYS A 120 -2.05 2.81 20.09
CA LYS A 120 -3.01 2.51 21.18
C LYS A 120 -3.52 3.74 21.93
N GLU A 121 -2.84 4.89 21.83
CA GLU A 121 -3.18 6.15 22.49
C GLU A 121 -3.97 7.14 21.63
N SER A 122 -4.17 6.87 20.33
CA SER A 122 -4.77 7.83 19.39
C SER A 122 -5.92 7.20 18.59
N GLY A 123 -7.14 7.29 19.13
CA GLY A 123 -8.37 6.83 18.47
C GLY A 123 -9.44 6.36 19.48
N LYS A 124 -10.59 5.86 18.98
CA LYS A 124 -11.74 5.36 19.78
C LYS A 124 -11.40 4.31 20.87
N ALA A 125 -10.17 3.80 20.92
CA ALA A 125 -9.66 2.95 21.99
C ALA A 125 -9.30 3.73 23.28
N ALA A 126 -8.95 5.02 23.18
CA ALA A 126 -8.70 5.89 24.34
C ALA A 126 -9.99 6.26 25.10
N THR A 127 -11.16 6.16 24.43
CA THR A 127 -12.44 6.59 25.01
C THR A 127 -12.97 5.64 26.09
N LYS A 128 -12.42 4.42 26.25
CA LYS A 128 -12.81 3.50 27.32
C LYS A 128 -12.10 3.71 28.65
N THR A 129 -11.05 4.53 28.70
CA THR A 129 -10.31 4.76 29.97
C THR A 129 -10.93 5.90 30.79
N SER A 130 -11.81 6.71 30.20
CA SER A 130 -12.53 7.80 30.90
C SER A 130 -13.96 7.37 31.27
N THR A 131 -14.08 6.23 31.95
CA THR A 131 -15.31 5.86 32.67
C THR A 131 -14.91 4.97 33.84
N LYS A 132 -14.24 5.60 34.81
CA LYS A 132 -14.23 5.14 36.20
C LYS A 132 -14.70 6.30 37.06
#